data_AF-A0A964IKS5-F1
#
_entry.id   AF-A0A964IKS5-F1
#
_cell.length_a   1.000
_cell.length_b   1.000
_cell.length_c   1.000
_cell.angle_alpha   90.00
_cell.angle_beta   90.00
_cell.angle_gamma   90.00
#
_symmetry.space_group_name_H-M   'P 1'
#
loop_
_entity.id
_entity.type
_entity.pdbx_description
1 polymer ?
#
loop_
_entity_poly.entity_id
_entity_poly.type
_entity_poly.pdbx_seq_one_letter_code
_entity_poly.pdbx_strand_id
1 'polypeptide(L)'
;MAGARLVSTRRIDGPLELRPATADGEAVLAGMSYVQKTYDRPGSLTPVVFISALRDSLFAAGWKLIDVTRLEDVASQPETVNVAAHYSTDGRIIYVRMTQEPGGPYQVNVADVGAEDWASGLANDCRLRPYSIQFDLDRATFRAEATPTLEKLAALLKARSAPAVEVQGHTDTIGAAGGSRRVESEAVGQGVRKNAARRCQRQRPGPRN
;
A
#
# COMPACT_ATOMS: atom_id res chain seq x y z
N MET A 1 23.36 -2.17 -4.54
CA MET A 1 24.45 -2.65 -3.67
C MET A 1 25.53 -3.28 -4.54
N ALA A 2 26.80 -2.93 -4.32
CA ALA A 2 27.89 -3.46 -5.14
C ALA A 2 27.97 -4.99 -5.01
N GLY A 3 28.14 -5.69 -6.12
CA GLY A 3 28.31 -7.15 -6.17
C GLY A 3 27.03 -7.98 -6.06
N ALA A 4 25.85 -7.37 -5.85
CA ALA A 4 24.59 -8.11 -5.87
C ALA A 4 24.12 -8.37 -7.31
N ARG A 5 23.66 -9.59 -7.58
CA ARG A 5 23.21 -10.05 -8.89
C ARG A 5 21.74 -10.47 -8.81
N LEU A 6 20.98 -10.06 -9.83
CA LEU A 6 19.59 -10.46 -9.97
C LEU A 6 19.49 -11.98 -10.22
N VAL A 7 18.71 -12.65 -9.37
CA VAL A 7 18.44 -14.09 -9.46
C VAL A 7 17.13 -14.33 -10.20
N SER A 8 16.08 -13.59 -9.88
CA SER A 8 14.78 -13.74 -10.52
C SER A 8 13.95 -12.47 -10.49
N THR A 9 12.99 -12.39 -11.40
CA THR A 9 11.93 -11.37 -11.41
C THR A 9 10.59 -12.08 -11.62
N ARG A 10 9.61 -11.74 -10.79
CA ARG A 10 8.25 -12.30 -10.86
C ARG A 10 7.23 -11.19 -10.66
N ARG A 11 6.09 -11.31 -11.33
CA ARG A 11 4.90 -10.52 -11.01
C ARG A 11 4.05 -11.30 -10.02
N ILE A 12 3.55 -10.61 -9.01
CA ILE A 12 2.67 -11.16 -7.98
C ILE A 12 1.33 -10.44 -8.04
N ASP A 13 0.26 -11.21 -8.25
CA ASP A 13 -1.11 -10.74 -8.25
C ASP A 13 -1.66 -10.89 -6.82
N GLY A 14 -1.55 -9.81 -6.04
CA GLY A 14 -1.88 -9.78 -4.63
C GLY A 14 -1.38 -8.49 -3.97
N PRO A 15 -1.89 -8.15 -2.79
CA PRO A 15 -1.54 -6.91 -2.15
C PRO A 15 -0.06 -6.90 -1.75
N LEU A 16 0.62 -5.77 -2.00
CA LEU A 16 1.93 -5.53 -1.41
C LEU A 16 1.73 -5.01 0.02
N GLU A 17 2.02 -5.85 1.00
CA GLU A 17 2.22 -5.43 2.39
C GLU A 17 3.54 -4.65 2.50
N LEU A 18 3.55 -3.54 3.21
CA LEU A 18 4.72 -2.73 3.50
C LEU A 18 5.21 -3.00 4.91
N ARG A 19 4.26 -3.17 5.82
CA ARG A 19 4.45 -3.64 7.19
C ARG A 19 3.47 -4.78 7.43
N PRO A 20 3.92 -5.97 7.87
CA PRO A 20 3.02 -7.07 8.19
C PRO A 20 2.13 -6.71 9.40
N ALA A 21 1.00 -7.40 9.52
CA ALA A 21 0.18 -7.31 10.73
C ALA A 21 0.92 -7.92 11.93
N THR A 22 0.74 -7.32 13.11
CA THR A 22 1.21 -7.84 14.40
C THR A 22 0.01 -8.09 15.32
N ALA A 23 0.25 -8.66 16.51
CA ALA A 23 -0.82 -8.88 17.49
C ALA A 23 -1.57 -7.57 17.84
N ASP A 24 -0.87 -6.44 17.80
CA ASP A 24 -1.37 -5.13 18.22
C ASP A 24 -1.51 -4.14 17.04
N GLY A 25 -1.36 -4.58 15.79
CA GLY A 25 -1.28 -3.67 14.65
C GLY A 25 -1.68 -4.27 13.32
N GLU A 26 -2.33 -3.46 12.48
CA GLU A 26 -2.71 -3.86 11.14
C GLU A 26 -1.58 -3.77 10.12
N ALA A 27 -1.72 -4.59 9.08
CA ALA A 27 -0.85 -4.55 7.92
C ALA A 27 -1.02 -3.22 7.17
N VAL A 28 0.09 -2.65 6.74
CA VAL A 28 0.11 -1.47 5.87
C VAL A 28 0.20 -1.97 4.43
N LEU A 29 -0.78 -1.63 3.58
CA LEU A 29 -0.87 -2.12 2.20
C LEU A 29 -0.61 -0.99 1.18
N ALA A 30 0.02 -1.31 0.05
CA ALA A 30 0.39 -0.34 -0.99
C ALA A 30 -0.46 -0.41 -2.27
N GLY A 31 -0.57 -1.59 -2.88
CA GLY A 31 -1.17 -1.78 -4.21
C GLY A 31 -1.64 -3.22 -4.42
N MET A 32 -2.35 -3.49 -5.53
CA MET A 32 -3.05 -4.77 -5.79
C MET A 32 -2.18 -5.82 -6.51
N SER A 33 -1.05 -5.39 -7.06
CA SER A 33 -0.05 -6.27 -7.66
C SER A 33 1.33 -5.62 -7.52
N TYR A 34 2.38 -6.43 -7.59
CA TYR A 34 3.74 -5.91 -7.51
C TYR A 34 4.73 -6.78 -8.28
N VAL A 35 5.87 -6.19 -8.59
CA VAL A 35 7.02 -6.92 -9.15
C VAL A 35 7.95 -7.26 -7.99
N GLN A 36 8.23 -8.54 -7.81
CA GLN A 36 9.26 -9.03 -6.91
C GLN A 36 10.54 -9.31 -7.69
N LYS A 37 11.64 -8.76 -7.22
CA LYS A 37 12.99 -9.08 -7.68
C LYS A 37 13.77 -9.72 -6.54
N THR A 38 14.39 -10.85 -6.81
CA THR A 38 15.26 -11.54 -5.85
C THR A 38 16.70 -11.38 -6.29
N TYR A 39 17.57 -11.00 -5.36
CA TYR A 39 18.99 -10.80 -5.58
C TYR A 39 19.79 -11.74 -4.69
N ASP A 40 20.91 -12.25 -5.19
CA ASP A 40 21.85 -12.95 -4.31
C ASP A 40 22.45 -11.98 -3.29
N ARG A 41 22.86 -12.54 -2.15
CA ARG A 41 23.49 -11.79 -1.07
C ARG A 41 25.01 -11.89 -1.26
N PRO A 42 25.72 -10.79 -1.52
CA PRO A 42 27.18 -10.78 -1.44
C PRO A 42 27.61 -11.17 -0.02
N GLY A 43 28.66 -11.98 0.12
CA GLY A 43 29.12 -12.45 1.44
C GLY A 43 29.46 -11.31 2.42
N SER A 44 29.88 -10.16 1.89
CA SER A 44 30.18 -8.93 2.64
C SER A 44 28.97 -8.11 3.07
N LEU A 45 27.76 -8.41 2.57
CA LEU A 45 26.58 -7.62 2.84
C LEU A 45 25.96 -7.99 4.20
N THR A 46 26.25 -7.19 5.23
CA THR A 46 25.62 -7.34 6.55
C THR A 46 24.23 -6.70 6.57
N PRO A 47 23.34 -7.10 7.50
CA PRO A 47 22.02 -6.47 7.66
C PRO A 47 22.09 -4.97 7.96
N VAL A 48 23.07 -4.53 8.76
CA VAL A 48 23.28 -3.11 9.06
C VAL A 48 23.63 -2.32 7.79
N VAL A 49 24.50 -2.86 6.94
CA VAL A 49 24.85 -2.24 5.65
C VAL A 49 23.67 -2.26 4.69
N PHE A 50 22.90 -3.35 4.66
CA PHE A 50 21.68 -3.45 3.86
C PHE A 50 20.67 -2.35 4.23
N ILE A 51 20.35 -2.22 5.52
CA ILE A 51 19.38 -1.22 6.01
C ILE A 51 19.90 0.19 5.74
N SER A 52 21.11 0.52 6.21
CA SER A 52 21.65 1.89 6.10
C SER A 52 21.78 2.34 4.65
N ALA A 53 22.38 1.53 3.77
CA ALA A 53 22.57 1.90 2.38
C ALA A 53 21.24 2.13 1.65
N LEU A 54 20.23 1.28 1.87
CA LEU A 54 18.92 1.43 1.25
C LEU A 54 18.15 2.62 1.81
N ARG A 55 18.08 2.73 3.14
CA ARG A 55 17.41 3.85 3.83
C ARG A 55 17.98 5.19 3.37
N ASP A 56 19.31 5.33 3.41
CA ASP A 56 19.98 6.60 3.13
C ASP A 56 19.88 6.97 1.65
N SER A 57 19.99 5.99 0.74
CA SER A 57 19.82 6.24 -0.70
C SER A 57 18.38 6.60 -1.08
N LEU A 58 17.38 5.93 -0.50
CA LEU A 58 15.97 6.25 -0.70
C LEU A 58 15.68 7.67 -0.18
N PHE A 59 16.11 7.98 1.04
CA PHE A 59 15.93 9.30 1.63
C PHE A 59 16.61 10.40 0.80
N ALA A 60 17.87 10.19 0.39
CA ALA A 60 18.59 11.13 -0.47
C ALA A 60 17.91 11.32 -1.84
N ALA A 61 17.21 10.31 -2.34
CA ALA A 61 16.40 10.38 -3.56
C ALA A 61 15.00 10.97 -3.35
N GLY A 62 14.68 11.49 -2.15
CA GLY A 62 13.40 12.13 -1.84
C GLY A 62 12.26 11.16 -1.52
N TRP A 63 12.55 9.88 -1.28
CA TRP A 63 11.53 8.92 -0.88
C TRP A 63 11.17 9.11 0.60
N LYS A 64 9.88 8.94 0.91
CA LYS A 64 9.38 8.89 2.29
C LYS A 64 9.54 7.47 2.83
N LEU A 65 10.23 7.30 3.95
CA LEU A 65 10.33 6.02 4.64
C LEU A 65 9.00 5.68 5.33
N ILE A 66 8.59 4.41 5.28
CA ILE A 66 7.33 3.91 5.85
C ILE A 66 7.61 2.99 7.02
N ASP A 67 8.46 2.00 6.82
CA ASP A 67 8.87 1.03 7.82
C ASP A 67 10.35 0.71 7.61
N VAL A 68 11.11 0.63 8.70
CA VAL A 68 12.55 0.33 8.65
C VAL A 68 12.90 -0.43 9.91
N THR A 69 13.53 -1.60 9.77
CA THR A 69 14.10 -2.29 10.93
C THR A 69 15.12 -1.39 11.62
N ARG A 70 14.94 -1.15 12.91
CA ARG A 70 15.85 -0.30 13.69
C ARG A 70 17.19 -0.99 13.84
N LEU A 71 18.28 -0.22 13.73
CA LEU A 71 19.62 -0.79 13.70
C LEU A 71 20.02 -1.44 15.03
N GLU A 72 19.52 -0.90 16.15
CA GLU A 72 19.72 -1.46 17.49
C GLU A 72 19.08 -2.84 17.69
N ASP A 73 18.03 -3.17 16.93
CA ASP A 73 17.32 -4.44 17.05
C ASP A 73 18.04 -5.58 16.30
N VAL A 74 18.88 -5.25 15.31
CA VAL A 74 19.57 -6.20 14.41
C VAL A 74 20.50 -7.18 15.15
N ALA A 75 21.09 -6.76 16.27
CA ALA A 75 21.98 -7.61 17.07
C ALA A 75 21.21 -8.49 18.09
N SER A 76 19.92 -8.21 18.29
CA SER A 76 19.13 -8.80 19.38
C SER A 76 18.36 -10.05 18.96
N GLN A 77 17.96 -10.20 17.68
CA GLN A 77 17.29 -11.40 17.16
C GLN A 77 17.73 -11.73 15.71
N PRO A 78 17.84 -13.02 15.31
CA PRO A 78 18.04 -13.40 13.91
C PRO A 78 16.71 -13.28 13.16
N GLU A 79 16.37 -12.08 12.73
CA GLU A 79 15.10 -11.78 12.05
C GLU A 79 15.32 -11.18 10.65
N THR A 80 14.29 -11.30 9.82
CA THR A 80 14.25 -10.66 8.51
C THR A 80 14.26 -9.15 8.70
N VAL A 81 15.28 -8.48 8.17
CA VAL A 81 15.34 -7.01 8.19
C VAL A 81 14.57 -6.44 7.00
N ASN A 82 13.97 -5.26 7.19
CA ASN A 82 13.14 -4.62 6.18
C ASN A 82 13.42 -3.12 6.02
N VAL A 83 13.21 -2.63 4.81
CA VAL A 83 13.14 -1.21 4.46
C VAL A 83 11.96 -1.02 3.49
N ALA A 84 10.94 -0.27 3.91
CA ALA A 84 9.79 0.11 3.10
C ALA A 84 9.74 1.62 2.90
N ALA A 85 9.44 2.06 1.68
CA ALA A 85 9.39 3.47 1.32
C ALA A 85 8.36 3.77 0.21
N HIS A 86 7.99 5.03 0.11
CA HIS A 86 7.03 5.58 -0.83
C HIS A 86 7.64 6.74 -1.62
N TYR A 87 7.37 6.77 -2.93
CA TYR A 87 7.67 7.86 -3.83
C TYR A 87 6.37 8.36 -4.48
N SER A 88 6.15 9.67 -4.40
CA SER A 88 4.98 10.34 -4.99
C SER A 88 5.36 11.64 -5.66
N THR A 89 5.88 11.55 -6.88
CA THR A 89 6.27 12.73 -7.67
C THR A 89 5.93 12.50 -9.14
N ASP A 90 5.49 13.57 -9.82
CA ASP A 90 5.11 13.56 -11.24
C ASP A 90 4.06 12.50 -11.60
N GLY A 91 3.07 12.31 -10.72
CA GLY A 91 1.99 11.33 -10.92
C GLY A 91 2.42 9.87 -10.78
N ARG A 92 3.70 9.59 -10.49
CA ARG A 92 4.15 8.26 -10.09
C ARG A 92 3.86 8.08 -8.62
N ILE A 93 3.23 6.96 -8.28
CA ILE A 93 2.95 6.57 -6.90
C ILE A 93 3.55 5.18 -6.75
N ILE A 94 4.77 5.11 -6.23
CA ILE A 94 5.54 3.88 -6.16
C ILE A 94 5.81 3.55 -4.71
N TYR A 95 5.51 2.31 -4.34
CA TYR A 95 5.87 1.76 -3.05
C TYR A 95 6.89 0.66 -3.25
N VAL A 96 7.86 0.61 -2.34
CA VAL A 96 8.87 -0.43 -2.31
C VAL A 96 8.95 -1.04 -0.92
N ARG A 97 9.09 -2.37 -0.87
CA ARG A 97 9.50 -3.11 0.33
C ARG A 97 10.70 -3.95 -0.02
N MET A 98 11.80 -3.75 0.69
CA MET A 98 13.03 -4.51 0.53
C MET A 98 13.26 -5.31 1.81
N THR A 99 13.50 -6.62 1.66
CA THR A 99 13.71 -7.52 2.80
C THR A 99 14.96 -8.35 2.62
N GLN A 100 15.67 -8.61 3.71
CA GLN A 100 16.78 -9.55 3.74
C GLN A 100 16.54 -10.57 4.86
N GLU A 101 16.39 -11.83 4.47
CA GLU A 101 16.29 -12.94 5.42
C GLU A 101 17.68 -13.30 5.97
N PRO A 102 17.78 -13.84 7.20
CA PRO A 102 19.05 -14.28 7.78
C PRO A 102 19.77 -15.28 6.86
N GLY A 103 20.97 -14.90 6.38
CA GLY A 103 21.79 -15.74 5.49
C GLY A 103 21.24 -15.93 4.07
N GLY A 104 20.02 -15.46 3.79
CA GLY A 104 19.32 -15.66 2.52
C GLY A 104 19.58 -14.57 1.46
N PRO A 105 18.98 -14.71 0.27
CA PRO A 105 18.92 -13.63 -0.70
C PRO A 105 18.13 -12.43 -0.15
N TYR A 106 18.28 -11.26 -0.76
CA TYR A 106 17.39 -10.14 -0.47
C TYR A 106 16.37 -9.95 -1.60
N GLN A 107 15.18 -9.48 -1.22
CA GLN A 107 14.06 -9.26 -2.11
C GLN A 107 13.74 -7.77 -2.21
N VAL A 108 13.31 -7.33 -3.39
CA VAL A 108 12.82 -5.99 -3.65
C VAL A 108 11.44 -6.12 -4.30
N ASN A 109 10.41 -5.72 -3.57
CA ASN A 109 9.02 -5.75 -4.01
C ASN A 109 8.59 -4.33 -4.36
N VAL A 110 8.10 -4.11 -5.58
CA VAL A 110 7.74 -2.78 -6.10
C VAL A 110 6.30 -2.78 -6.59
N ALA A 111 5.45 -1.95 -5.99
CA ALA A 111 4.11 -1.65 -6.48
C ALA A 111 4.10 -0.25 -7.11
N ASP A 112 3.85 -0.16 -8.41
CA ASP A 112 3.61 1.11 -9.11
C ASP A 112 2.10 1.36 -9.17
N VAL A 113 1.57 1.90 -8.08
CA VAL A 113 0.15 2.25 -7.94
C VAL A 113 -0.23 3.34 -8.92
N GLY A 114 0.68 4.27 -9.25
CA GLY A 114 0.47 5.31 -10.23
C GLY A 114 0.15 4.74 -11.62
N ALA A 115 0.83 3.67 -12.01
CA ALA A 115 0.62 2.98 -13.28
C ALA A 115 -0.57 2.01 -13.33
N GLU A 116 -1.26 1.73 -12.22
CA GLU A 116 -2.42 0.82 -12.22
C GLU A 116 -3.57 1.36 -13.08
N ASP A 117 -4.14 0.52 -13.95
CA ASP A 117 -5.32 0.86 -14.74
C ASP A 117 -6.61 0.67 -13.94
N TRP A 118 -6.89 1.65 -13.08
CA TRP A 118 -8.11 1.66 -12.27
C TRP A 118 -9.39 1.83 -13.08
N ALA A 119 -9.31 2.38 -14.30
CA ALA A 119 -10.49 2.51 -15.16
C ALA A 119 -10.96 1.14 -15.62
N SER A 120 -10.04 0.32 -16.13
CA SER A 120 -10.32 -1.08 -16.50
C SER A 120 -10.68 -1.91 -15.29
N GLY A 121 -9.95 -1.79 -14.17
CA GLY A 121 -10.26 -2.51 -12.93
C GLY A 121 -11.69 -2.24 -12.45
N LEU A 122 -12.08 -0.97 -12.38
CA LEU A 122 -13.43 -0.60 -11.96
C LEU A 122 -14.52 -1.02 -12.97
N ALA A 123 -14.22 -1.00 -14.27
CA ALA A 123 -15.16 -1.43 -15.32
C ALA A 123 -15.40 -2.95 -15.33
N ASN A 124 -14.36 -3.73 -15.00
CA ASN A 124 -14.39 -5.19 -15.03
C ASN A 124 -14.89 -5.77 -13.70
N ASP A 125 -14.37 -5.27 -12.57
CA ASP A 125 -14.64 -5.83 -11.25
C ASP A 125 -15.79 -5.13 -10.52
N CYS A 126 -16.34 -4.06 -11.10
CA CYS A 126 -17.37 -3.21 -10.49
C CYS A 126 -17.00 -2.64 -9.10
N ARG A 127 -15.72 -2.74 -8.71
CA ARG A 127 -15.17 -2.19 -7.47
C ARG A 127 -13.71 -1.79 -7.67
N LEU A 128 -13.26 -0.82 -6.89
CA LEU A 128 -11.87 -0.42 -6.80
C LEU A 128 -11.49 -0.37 -5.32
N ARG A 129 -10.34 -0.95 -4.95
CA ARG A 129 -9.83 -0.96 -3.57
C ARG A 129 -8.43 -0.34 -3.52
N PRO A 130 -8.34 0.98 -3.35
CA PRO A 130 -7.05 1.64 -3.22
C PRO A 130 -6.51 1.46 -1.79
N TYR A 131 -5.66 0.44 -1.60
CA TYR A 131 -5.11 0.08 -0.29
C TYR A 131 -4.15 1.13 0.32
N SER A 132 -3.64 2.05 -0.49
CA SER A 132 -2.76 3.13 -0.03
C SER A 132 -3.48 4.30 0.64
N ILE A 133 -4.82 4.30 0.73
CA ILE A 133 -5.59 5.30 1.47
C ILE A 133 -5.77 4.80 2.91
N GLN A 134 -5.06 5.42 3.85
CA GLN A 134 -5.09 5.08 5.27
C GLN A 134 -5.51 6.29 6.11
N PHE A 135 -6.22 6.00 7.19
CA PHE A 135 -6.61 6.99 8.22
C PHE A 135 -5.63 6.93 9.39
N ASP A 136 -5.50 8.04 10.11
CA ASP A 136 -4.95 7.97 11.46
C ASP A 136 -5.97 7.36 12.42
N LEU A 137 -5.48 6.59 13.39
CA LEU A 137 -6.31 5.97 14.43
C LEU A 137 -7.18 7.04 15.11
N ASP A 138 -8.48 6.77 15.23
CA ASP A 138 -9.50 7.69 15.77
C ASP A 138 -9.61 9.06 15.08
N ARG A 139 -9.13 9.20 13.83
CA ARG A 139 -9.22 10.46 13.08
C ARG A 139 -9.88 10.29 11.71
N ALA A 140 -10.77 11.22 11.41
CA ALA A 140 -11.41 11.36 10.10
C ALA A 140 -10.48 11.96 9.02
N THR A 141 -9.26 12.34 9.39
CA THR A 141 -8.32 13.02 8.50
C THR A 141 -7.44 12.02 7.78
N PHE A 142 -7.35 12.14 6.46
CA PHE A 142 -6.38 11.40 5.66
C PHE A 142 -4.95 11.83 6.01
N ARG A 143 -4.03 10.86 5.98
CA ARG A 143 -2.60 11.14 5.98
C ARG A 143 -2.22 11.91 4.71
N ALA A 144 -1.26 12.83 4.82
CA ALA A 144 -0.76 13.59 3.66
C ALA A 144 -0.23 12.68 2.55
N GLU A 145 0.26 11.49 2.92
CA GLU A 145 0.72 10.43 2.04
C GLU A 145 -0.37 9.87 1.12
N ALA A 146 -1.66 10.01 1.50
CA ALA A 146 -2.78 9.53 0.72
C ALA A 146 -3.20 10.51 -0.40
N THR A 147 -2.76 11.77 -0.36
CA THR A 147 -3.15 12.81 -1.32
C THR A 147 -2.95 12.39 -2.78
N PRO A 148 -1.79 11.86 -3.21
CA PRO A 148 -1.59 11.44 -4.60
C PRO A 148 -2.58 10.36 -5.05
N THR A 149 -2.87 9.40 -4.16
CA THR A 149 -3.84 8.32 -4.40
C THR A 149 -5.27 8.88 -4.51
N LEU A 150 -5.63 9.84 -3.65
CA LEU A 150 -6.92 10.54 -3.68
C LEU A 150 -7.09 11.38 -4.94
N GLU A 151 -6.03 12.07 -5.39
CA GLU A 151 -6.03 12.84 -6.63
C GLU A 151 -6.21 11.94 -7.85
N LYS A 152 -5.50 10.79 -7.89
CA LYS A 152 -5.70 9.78 -8.94
C LYS A 152 -7.14 9.26 -8.95
N LEU A 153 -7.73 8.99 -7.78
CA LEU A 153 -9.12 8.57 -7.65
C LEU A 153 -10.07 9.66 -8.15
N ALA A 154 -9.85 10.91 -7.76
CA ALA A 154 -10.65 12.04 -8.20
C ALA A 154 -10.57 12.24 -9.72
N ALA A 155 -9.39 12.11 -10.32
CA ALA A 155 -9.21 12.19 -11.77
C ALA A 155 -9.98 11.08 -12.51
N LEU A 156 -9.89 9.84 -12.01
CA LEU A 156 -10.66 8.71 -12.52
C LEU A 156 -12.17 9.00 -12.46
N LEU A 157 -12.68 9.48 -11.32
CA LEU A 157 -14.11 9.74 -11.15
C LEU A 157 -14.60 10.89 -12.06
N LYS A 158 -13.80 11.95 -12.23
CA LYS A 158 -14.12 13.07 -13.15
C LYS A 158 -14.13 12.65 -14.61
N ALA A 159 -13.26 11.74 -15.02
CA ALA A 159 -13.17 11.27 -16.40
C ALA A 159 -14.32 10.32 -16.81
N ARG A 160 -15.11 9.83 -15.85
CA ARG A 160 -16.20 8.88 -16.10
C ARG A 160 -17.49 9.61 -16.45
N SER A 161 -18.09 9.25 -17.58
CA SER A 161 -19.50 9.51 -17.91
C SER A 161 -20.47 8.49 -17.29
N ALA A 162 -19.92 7.53 -16.54
CA ALA A 162 -20.60 6.42 -15.91
C ALA A 162 -21.37 6.86 -14.64
N PRO A 163 -22.33 6.05 -14.16
CA PRO A 163 -23.08 6.29 -12.93
C PRO A 163 -22.23 6.62 -11.68
N ALA A 164 -22.89 7.25 -10.70
CA ALA A 164 -22.36 7.51 -9.37
C ALA A 164 -21.78 6.24 -8.72
N VAL A 165 -20.63 6.43 -8.08
CA VAL A 165 -19.97 5.43 -7.25
C VAL A 165 -20.48 5.53 -5.81
N GLU A 166 -20.52 4.40 -5.13
CA GLU A 166 -20.66 4.34 -3.67
C GLU A 166 -19.26 4.22 -3.09
N VAL A 167 -18.94 5.05 -2.08
CA VAL A 167 -17.68 4.97 -1.36
C VAL A 167 -17.95 4.30 -0.03
N GLN A 168 -17.23 3.22 0.26
CA GLN A 168 -17.35 2.44 1.49
C GLN A 168 -16.03 2.54 2.26
N GLY A 169 -16.11 3.02 3.50
CA GLY A 169 -15.01 2.95 4.46
C GLY A 169 -15.06 1.64 5.24
N HIS A 170 -13.90 1.10 5.58
CA HIS A 170 -13.75 0.01 6.53
C HIS A 170 -12.85 0.50 7.66
N THR A 171 -13.30 0.40 8.91
CA THR A 171 -12.41 0.54 10.07
C THR A 171 -11.87 -0.83 10.48
N ASP A 172 -10.75 -0.82 11.17
CA ASP A 172 -10.26 -1.99 11.87
C ASP A 172 -11.18 -2.37 13.04
N THR A 173 -10.95 -3.55 13.61
CA THR A 173 -11.71 -4.03 14.78
C THR A 173 -11.17 -3.50 16.10
N ILE A 174 -10.19 -2.59 16.09
CA ILE A 174 -9.60 -2.03 17.30
C ILE A 174 -10.47 -0.86 17.77
N GLY A 175 -11.13 -1.03 18.92
CA GLY A 175 -12.03 -0.01 19.48
C GLY A 175 -13.51 -0.40 19.55
N ALA A 176 -13.82 -1.66 19.83
CA ALA A 176 -15.20 -2.15 20.10
C ALA A 176 -15.91 -1.52 21.32
N ALA A 177 -15.46 -0.38 21.82
CA ALA A 177 -16.14 0.41 22.84
C ALA A 177 -16.28 1.89 22.41
N GLY A 178 -17.24 2.15 21.51
CA GLY A 178 -18.05 3.37 21.61
C GLY A 178 -17.89 4.50 20.58
N GLY A 179 -16.93 4.46 19.64
CA GLY A 179 -16.66 5.61 18.76
C GLY A 179 -16.72 5.39 17.25
N SER A 180 -16.48 4.16 16.77
CA SER A 180 -16.03 3.92 15.37
C SER A 180 -17.11 4.14 14.31
N ARG A 181 -18.39 4.03 14.66
CA ARG A 181 -19.51 4.04 13.69
C ARG A 181 -19.85 5.42 13.13
N ARG A 182 -19.35 6.52 13.72
CA ARG A 182 -19.67 7.89 13.26
C ARG A 182 -18.70 8.44 12.21
N VAL A 183 -17.45 7.98 12.18
CA VAL A 183 -16.42 8.50 11.26
C VAL A 183 -16.68 8.06 9.81
N GLU A 184 -17.29 6.88 9.62
CA GLU A 184 -17.48 6.25 8.31
C GLU A 184 -18.45 7.00 7.37
N SER A 185 -19.45 7.70 7.93
CA SER A 185 -20.51 8.32 7.11
C SER A 185 -20.31 9.80 6.82
N GLU A 186 -19.61 10.53 7.69
CA GLU A 186 -19.59 11.99 7.67
C GLU A 186 -18.41 12.57 6.87
N ALA A 187 -17.23 11.93 6.94
CA ALA A 187 -16.04 12.36 6.19
C ALA A 187 -16.08 11.97 4.70
N VAL A 188 -16.70 10.84 4.39
CA VAL A 188 -16.83 10.30 3.02
C VAL A 188 -18.07 10.87 2.31
N GLY A 189 -19.03 11.42 3.06
CA GLY A 189 -20.38 11.74 2.59
C GLY A 189 -20.61 13.11 1.94
N GLN A 190 -19.65 14.04 1.97
CA GLN A 190 -19.90 15.41 1.47
C GLN A 190 -19.68 15.63 -0.04
N GLY A 191 -19.40 14.58 -0.82
CA GLY A 191 -19.35 14.70 -2.27
C GLY A 191 -19.67 13.39 -2.97
N VAL A 192 -20.68 13.43 -3.84
CA VAL A 192 -21.13 12.37 -4.80
C VAL A 192 -22.35 11.57 -4.34
N ARG A 193 -23.54 12.10 -4.68
CA ARG A 193 -24.77 11.31 -4.84
C ARG A 193 -25.44 11.68 -6.16
N LYS A 194 -25.53 10.73 -7.12
CA LYS A 194 -26.78 10.25 -7.77
C LYS A 194 -26.56 9.47 -9.09
N ASN A 195 -27.35 8.39 -9.21
CA ASN A 195 -27.70 7.52 -10.35
C ASN A 195 -26.72 6.43 -10.81
N ALA A 196 -27.23 5.19 -10.86
CA ALA A 196 -26.54 3.91 -11.04
C ALA A 196 -26.84 3.25 -12.42
N ALA A 197 -25.85 2.60 -13.05
CA ALA A 197 -26.03 1.82 -14.28
C ALA A 197 -26.22 0.33 -14.00
N ARG A 198 -27.00 -0.30 -14.88
CA ARG A 198 -27.61 -1.63 -14.70
C ARG A 198 -26.63 -2.81 -14.69
N ARG A 199 -25.36 -2.66 -15.13
CA ARG A 199 -24.38 -3.76 -15.21
C ARG A 199 -23.80 -4.15 -13.85
N CYS A 200 -23.46 -3.17 -13.00
CA CYS A 200 -22.90 -3.43 -11.66
C CYS A 200 -23.98 -3.62 -10.56
N GLN A 201 -25.26 -3.31 -10.84
CA GLN A 201 -26.36 -3.51 -9.89
C GLN A 201 -26.69 -5.00 -9.64
N ARG A 202 -26.38 -5.90 -10.58
CA ARG A 202 -26.67 -7.34 -10.47
C ARG A 202 -25.73 -8.12 -9.53
N GLN A 203 -24.63 -7.52 -9.09
CA GLN A 203 -23.63 -8.16 -8.22
C GLN A 203 -23.77 -7.77 -6.74
N ARG A 204 -24.82 -7.03 -6.35
CA ARG A 204 -25.12 -6.76 -4.95
C ARG A 204 -25.49 -8.07 -4.24
N PRO A 205 -24.79 -8.48 -3.16
CA PRO A 205 -25.35 -9.46 -2.25
C PRO A 205 -26.64 -8.87 -1.66
N GLY A 206 -27.76 -9.57 -1.79
CA GLY A 206 -28.99 -9.18 -1.12
C GLY A 206 -28.81 -9.16 0.40
N PRO A 207 -29.67 -8.44 1.15
CA PRO A 207 -29.63 -8.45 2.60
C PRO A 207 -29.70 -9.90 3.09
N ARG A 208 -28.74 -10.31 3.92
CA ARG A 208 -28.84 -11.57 4.65
C ARG A 208 -29.95 -11.37 5.68
N ASN A 209 -31.01 -12.18 5.56
CA ASN A 209 -32.07 -12.30 6.57
C ASN A 209 -31.51 -12.82 7.89
#